data_AF-A0A1V4TKY1-F1
#
_entry.id   AF-A0A1V4TKY1-F1
#
_cell.length_a   1.000
_cell.length_b   1.000
_cell.length_c   1.000
_cell.angle_alpha   90.00
_cell.angle_beta   90.00
_cell.angle_gamma   90.00
#
_symmetry.space_group_name_H-M   'P 1'
#
loop_
_entity.id
_entity.type
_entity.pdbx_description
1 polymer ?
#
loop_
_entity_poly.entity_id
_entity_poly.type
_entity_poly.pdbx_seq_one_letter_code
_entity_poly.pdbx_strand_id
1 'polypeptide(L)'
;MKINPNDTTTLNNKGVQLVRQTKYTEAIKCFDKVLEIEPEDAVVSHNRNLVKEKLEIHKFLRLPEGIPKNRIHRKKREKILEIKEK
;
A
#
# COMPACT_ATOMS: atom_id res chain seq x y z
N MET A 1 20.92 -24.09 -4.01
CA MET A 1 19.83 -23.28 -3.42
C MET A 1 18.83 -22.95 -4.51
N LYS A 2 17.63 -23.53 -4.48
CA LYS A 2 16.57 -23.25 -5.46
C LYS A 2 15.83 -22.00 -5.00
N ILE A 3 16.14 -20.83 -5.57
CA ILE A 3 15.33 -19.64 -5.38
C ILE A 3 14.07 -19.89 -6.20
N ASN A 4 12.99 -20.29 -5.54
CA ASN A 4 11.73 -20.52 -6.21
C ASN A 4 11.16 -19.14 -6.57
N PRO A 5 10.94 -18.80 -7.85
CA PRO A 5 10.42 -17.49 -8.25
C PRO A 5 8.99 -17.21 -7.76
N ASN A 6 8.35 -18.22 -7.17
CA ASN A 6 7.03 -18.16 -6.51
C ASN A 6 7.11 -18.18 -4.99
N ASP A 7 8.30 -18.01 -4.40
CA ASP A 7 8.42 -17.83 -2.96
C ASP A 7 7.76 -16.50 -2.55
N THR A 8 6.69 -16.61 -1.76
CA THR A 8 5.90 -15.49 -1.26
C THR A 8 6.77 -14.50 -0.49
N THR A 9 7.78 -14.99 0.22
CA THR A 9 8.77 -14.17 0.94
C THR A 9 9.60 -13.32 -0.03
N THR A 10 10.10 -13.90 -1.10
CA THR A 10 10.88 -13.19 -2.12
C THR A 10 10.04 -12.12 -2.83
N LEU A 11 8.79 -12.43 -3.16
CA LEU A 11 7.85 -11.46 -3.77
C LEU A 11 7.49 -10.32 -2.81
N ASN A 12 7.25 -10.62 -1.52
CA ASN A 12 7.00 -9.63 -0.49
C ASN A 12 8.20 -8.68 -0.32
N ASN A 13 9.41 -9.24 -0.22
CA ASN A 13 10.65 -8.46 -0.12
C ASN A 13 10.88 -7.57 -1.35
N LYS A 14 10.62 -8.09 -2.55
CA LYS A 14 10.66 -7.31 -3.80
C LYS A 14 9.65 -6.16 -3.77
N GLY A 15 8.43 -6.42 -3.32
CA GLY A 15 7.40 -5.39 -3.10
C GLY A 15 7.92 -4.27 -2.18
N VAL A 16 8.48 -4.61 -1.03
CA VAL A 16 9.06 -3.64 -0.08
C VAL A 16 10.19 -2.80 -0.71
N GLN A 17 11.08 -3.43 -1.49
CA GLN A 17 12.14 -2.70 -2.19
C GLN A 17 11.58 -1.72 -3.24
N LEU A 18 10.54 -2.12 -3.97
CA LEU A 18 9.86 -1.25 -4.94
C LEU A 18 9.17 -0.05 -4.27
N VAL A 19 8.63 -0.23 -3.06
CA VAL A 19 8.10 0.89 -2.24
C VAL A 19 9.19 1.90 -1.92
N ARG A 20 10.38 1.45 -1.54
CA ARG A 20 11.53 2.33 -1.28
C ARG A 20 11.97 3.09 -2.52
N GLN A 21 11.81 2.48 -3.70
CA GLN A 21 12.03 3.12 -5.00
C GLN A 21 10.87 4.00 -5.47
N THR A 22 9.83 4.21 -4.65
CA THR A 22 8.58 4.94 -5.00
C THR A 22 7.78 4.33 -6.15
N LYS A 23 8.09 3.10 -6.56
CA LYS A 23 7.39 2.32 -7.59
C LYS A 23 6.18 1.61 -7.01
N TYR A 24 5.23 2.38 -6.49
CA TYR A 24 4.10 1.84 -5.72
C TYR A 24 3.19 0.91 -6.54
N THR A 25 2.99 1.18 -7.83
CA THR A 25 2.17 0.33 -8.72
C THR A 25 2.78 -1.05 -8.93
N GLU A 26 4.10 -1.14 -9.12
CA GLU A 26 4.82 -2.40 -9.23
C GLU A 26 4.84 -3.15 -7.89
N ALA A 27 5.01 -2.43 -6.78
CA ALA A 27 4.96 -3.02 -5.44
C ALA A 27 3.61 -3.68 -5.15
N ILE A 28 2.50 -3.03 -5.51
CA ILE A 28 1.15 -3.59 -5.36
C ILE A 28 1.01 -4.90 -6.15
N LYS A 29 1.50 -4.96 -7.40
CA LYS A 29 1.48 -6.18 -8.20
C LYS A 29 2.27 -7.32 -7.55
N CYS A 30 3.38 -7.02 -6.87
CA CYS A 30 4.12 -8.03 -6.12
C CYS A 30 3.31 -8.60 -4.96
N PHE A 31 2.62 -7.74 -4.20
CA PHE A 31 1.76 -8.20 -3.11
C PHE A 31 0.48 -8.91 -3.59
N ASP A 32 -0.12 -8.46 -4.69
CA ASP A 32 -1.27 -9.15 -5.30
C ASP A 32 -0.91 -10.60 -5.66
N LYS A 33 0.27 -10.83 -6.27
CA LYS A 33 0.76 -12.19 -6.58
C LYS A 33 0.99 -13.05 -5.33
N VAL A 34 1.42 -12.45 -4.23
CA VAL A 34 1.55 -13.20 -2.97
C VAL A 34 0.17 -13.57 -2.45
N LEU A 35 -0.80 -12.65 -2.49
CA LEU A 35 -2.18 -12.92 -2.06
C LEU A 35 -2.94 -13.88 -3.00
N GLU A 36 -2.52 -14.04 -4.25
CA GLU A 36 -3.02 -15.09 -5.15
C GLU A 36 -2.59 -16.49 -4.67
N ILE A 37 -1.45 -16.60 -3.99
CA ILE A 37 -0.91 -17.87 -3.46
C ILE A 37 -1.35 -18.08 -2.00
N GLU A 38 -1.23 -17.04 -1.19
CA GLU A 38 -1.53 -17.00 0.25
C GLU A 38 -2.53 -15.86 0.53
N PRO A 39 -3.83 -16.05 0.21
CA PRO A 39 -4.85 -15.01 0.35
C PRO A 39 -5.08 -14.58 1.81
N GLU A 40 -4.72 -15.42 2.76
CA GLU A 40 -4.84 -15.16 4.20
C GLU A 40 -3.58 -14.54 4.82
N ASP A 41 -2.56 -14.20 4.02
CA ASP A 41 -1.37 -13.50 4.53
C ASP A 41 -1.72 -12.07 4.95
N ALA A 42 -1.98 -11.92 6.25
CA ALA A 42 -2.31 -10.65 6.87
C ALA A 42 -1.16 -9.62 6.78
N VAL A 43 0.11 -10.08 6.75
CA VAL A 43 1.28 -9.21 6.65
C VAL A 43 1.33 -8.57 5.27
N VAL A 44 1.16 -9.37 4.23
CA VAL A 44 1.16 -8.90 2.84
C VAL A 44 -0.06 -8.04 2.55
N SER A 45 -1.23 -8.43 3.06
CA SER A 45 -2.46 -7.62 2.96
C SER A 45 -2.26 -6.23 3.60
N HIS A 46 -1.65 -6.18 4.80
CA HIS A 46 -1.30 -4.93 5.46
C HIS A 46 -0.32 -4.09 4.63
N ASN A 47 0.76 -4.71 4.13
CA ASN A 47 1.77 -4.04 3.30
C ASN A 47 1.14 -3.45 2.02
N ARG A 48 0.29 -4.23 1.35
CA ARG A 48 -0.44 -3.78 0.15
C ARG A 48 -1.31 -2.56 0.44
N ASN A 49 -2.06 -2.57 1.54
CA ASN A 49 -2.91 -1.46 1.92
C ASN A 49 -2.10 -0.20 2.23
N LEU A 50 -0.98 -0.33 2.97
CA LEU A 50 -0.06 0.76 3.23
C LEU A 50 0.49 1.38 1.94
N VAL A 51 0.83 0.55 0.95
CA VAL A 51 1.32 1.03 -0.35
C VAL A 51 0.25 1.72 -1.16
N LYS A 52 -1.00 1.24 -1.12
CA LYS A 52 -2.13 1.93 -1.74
C LYS A 52 -2.31 3.32 -1.14
N GLU A 53 -2.28 3.44 0.19
CA GLU A 53 -2.34 4.75 0.85
C GLU A 53 -1.18 5.67 0.40
N LYS A 54 0.05 5.15 0.34
CA LYS A 54 1.21 5.91 -0.16
C LYS A 54 1.08 6.32 -1.62
N LEU A 55 0.53 5.45 -2.47
CA LEU A 55 0.29 5.75 -3.89
C LEU A 55 -0.73 6.89 -4.03
N GLU A 56 -1.84 6.84 -3.29
CA GLU A 56 -2.85 7.90 -3.33
C GLU A 56 -2.28 9.22 -2.81
N ILE A 57 -1.50 9.20 -1.72
CA ILE A 57 -0.80 10.39 -1.23
C ILE A 57 0.21 10.91 -2.27
N HIS A 58 0.98 10.04 -2.91
CA HIS A 58 1.97 10.44 -3.91
C HIS A 58 1.32 11.02 -5.18
N LYS A 59 0.23 10.42 -5.67
CA LYS A 59 -0.57 10.99 -6.76
C LYS A 59 -1.09 12.37 -6.40
N PHE A 60 -1.59 12.52 -5.18
CA PHE A 60 -2.14 13.76 -4.67
C PHE A 60 -1.08 14.85 -4.47
N LEU A 61 0.12 14.51 -3.97
CA LEU A 61 1.24 15.45 -3.81
C LEU A 61 1.88 15.84 -5.15
N ARG A 62 1.74 15.03 -6.20
CA ARG A 62 2.21 15.33 -7.56
C ARG A 62 1.21 16.21 -8.34
N LEU A 63 0.01 16.48 -7.80
CA LEU A 63 -0.86 17.51 -8.36
C LEU A 63 -0.24 18.89 -8.12
N PRO A 64 -0.35 19.83 -9.07
CA PRO A 64 0.12 21.20 -8.88
C PRO A 64 -0.57 21.81 -7.65
N GLU A 65 0.25 22.06 -6.65
CA GLU A 65 0.11 22.69 -5.33
C GLU A 65 -1.28 22.98 -4.75
N GLY A 66 -1.49 22.58 -3.49
CA GLY A 66 -2.46 23.28 -2.63
C GLY A 66 -2.94 22.60 -1.36
N ILE A 67 -2.63 21.33 -1.06
CA ILE A 67 -3.23 20.67 0.12
C ILE A 67 -2.17 20.24 1.15
N PRO A 68 -2.13 20.90 2.34
CA PRO A 68 -1.23 20.54 3.42
C PRO A 68 -1.48 19.12 3.92
N LYS A 69 -0.39 18.38 4.23
CA LYS A 69 -0.38 17.00 4.77
C LYS A 69 -1.32 16.79 5.97
N ASN A 70 -1.66 17.86 6.72
CA ASN A 70 -2.61 17.82 7.83
C ASN A 70 -4.08 17.56 7.44
N ARG A 71 -4.49 17.78 6.16
CA ARG A 71 -5.86 17.45 5.72
C ARG A 71 -6.12 15.96 5.52
N ILE A 72 -5.08 15.14 5.35
CA ILE A 72 -5.22 13.69 5.12
C ILE A 72 -5.73 13.00 6.39
N HIS A 73 -5.15 13.33 7.56
CA HIS A 73 -5.66 12.87 8.85
C HIS A 73 -7.05 13.41 9.15
N ARG A 74 -7.34 14.65 8.73
CA ARG A 74 -8.66 15.28 8.92
C ARG A 74 -9.78 14.56 8.18
N LYS A 75 -9.62 14.24 6.89
CA LYS A 75 -10.66 13.51 6.12
C LYS A 75 -10.88 12.08 6.61
N LYS A 76 -9.80 11.39 7.02
CA LYS A 76 -9.90 10.03 7.61
C LYS A 76 -10.60 10.09 8.97
N ARG A 77 -10.37 11.12 9.78
CA ARG A 77 -11.04 11.36 11.07
C ARG A 77 -12.50 11.81 10.93
N GLU A 78 -12.82 12.66 9.96
CA GLU A 78 -14.19 13.11 9.64
C GLU A 78 -15.07 11.92 9.23
N LYS A 79 -14.58 11.04 8.35
CA LYS A 79 -15.31 9.82 7.95
C LYS A 79 -15.49 8.82 9.09
N ILE A 80 -14.55 8.76 10.05
CA ILE A 80 -14.68 7.94 11.26
C ILE A 80 -15.71 8.53 12.23
N LEU A 81 -15.80 9.85 12.36
CA LEU A 81 -16.83 10.50 13.19
C LEU A 81 -18.24 10.26 12.62
N GLU A 82 -18.42 10.41 11.31
CA GLU A 82 -19.72 10.25 10.64
C GLU A 82 -20.30 8.83 10.76
N ILE A 83 -19.45 7.82 10.94
CA ILE A 83 -19.85 6.43 11.21
C ILE A 83 -20.23 6.21 12.68
N LYS A 84 -19.66 6.99 13.62
CA LYS A 84 -19.94 6.87 15.06
C LYS A 84 -21.22 7.58 15.50
N GLU A 85 -21.73 8.50 14.68
CA GLU A 85 -22.94 9.29 14.95
C GLU A 85 -24.20 8.69 14.29
N LYS A 86 -24.11 7.49 13.71
CA LYS A 86 -25.23 6.66 13.24
C LYS A 86 -25.34 5.41 14.10
#